data_AF-A0A7V2LLZ4-F1
#
_entry.id   AF-A0A7V2LLZ4-F1
#
_cell.length_a   1.000
_cell.length_b   1.000
_cell.length_c   1.000
_cell.angle_alpha   90.00
_cell.angle_beta   90.00
_cell.angle_gamma   90.00
#
_symmetry.space_group_name_H-M   'P 1'
#
loop_
_entity.id
_entity.type
_entity.pdbx_description
1 polymer ?
#
loop_
_entity_poly.entity_id
_entity_poly.type
_entity_poly.pdbx_seq_one_letter_code
_entity_poly.pdbx_strand_id
1 'polypeptide(L)'
;MDNKDAIIEAINNVEHPAIAASLVDLGMVRDVEYQPEDQSVTLTLVLPFANILEHVRDYMVNSLYLAIQGAGGELVSVSLAQMTDEERQVFLQMEQENWRQ
;
A
#
# COMPACT_ATOMS: atom_id res chain seq x y z
N MET A 1 -19.71 -12.45 -2.74
CA MET A 1 -18.53 -11.59 -2.65
C MET A 1 -17.46 -12.45 -2.06
N ASP A 2 -16.48 -12.84 -2.86
CA ASP A 2 -15.34 -13.61 -2.43
C ASP A 2 -14.49 -12.75 -1.48
N ASN A 3 -13.98 -13.32 -0.39
CA ASN A 3 -13.14 -12.57 0.57
C ASN A 3 -11.95 -11.90 -0.10
N LYS A 4 -11.43 -12.50 -1.17
CA LYS A 4 -10.37 -11.92 -2.00
C LYS A 4 -10.74 -10.54 -2.54
N ASP A 5 -11.93 -10.39 -3.13
CA ASP A 5 -12.32 -9.11 -3.74
C ASP A 5 -12.48 -8.02 -2.68
N ALA A 6 -13.04 -8.37 -1.52
CA ALA A 6 -13.15 -7.45 -0.38
C ALA A 6 -11.78 -6.98 0.14
N ILE A 7 -10.81 -7.90 0.21
CA ILE A 7 -9.44 -7.60 0.63
C ILE A 7 -8.75 -6.69 -0.40
N ILE A 8 -8.84 -7.00 -1.69
CA ILE A 8 -8.25 -6.16 -2.75
C ILE A 8 -8.88 -4.77 -2.75
N GLU A 9 -10.20 -4.66 -2.60
CA GLU A 9 -10.89 -3.38 -2.48
C GLU A 9 -10.43 -2.61 -1.23
N ALA A 10 -10.25 -3.28 -0.10
CA ALA A 10 -9.74 -2.64 1.12
C ALA A 10 -8.32 -2.09 0.93
N ILE A 11 -7.43 -2.84 0.28
CA ILE A 11 -6.06 -2.38 -0.04
C ILE A 11 -6.08 -1.17 -0.97
N ASN A 12 -6.94 -1.18 -2.00
CA ASN A 12 -7.10 -0.06 -2.93
C ASN A 12 -7.62 1.22 -2.27
N ASN A 13 -8.32 1.11 -1.13
CA ASN A 13 -8.85 2.24 -0.39
C ASN A 13 -7.88 2.82 0.65
N VAL A 14 -6.69 2.21 0.84
CA VAL A 14 -5.71 2.73 1.79
C VAL A 14 -5.02 3.97 1.22
N GLU A 15 -5.31 5.12 1.80
CA GLU A 15 -4.74 6.42 1.41
C GLU A 15 -3.38 6.70 2.03
N HIS A 16 -2.56 7.46 1.30
CA HIS A 16 -1.33 8.01 1.84
C HIS A 16 -1.63 9.12 2.87
N PRO A 17 -0.92 9.20 4.01
CA PRO A 17 -1.24 10.16 5.07
C PRO A 17 -1.16 11.63 4.63
N ALA A 18 -0.24 11.95 3.70
CA ALA A 18 0.03 13.31 3.23
C ALA A 18 -0.45 13.59 1.79
N ILE A 19 -0.86 12.55 1.05
CA ILE A 19 -1.23 12.68 -0.37
C ILE A 19 -2.65 12.14 -0.50
N ALA A 20 -3.58 12.91 -1.05
CA ALA A 20 -4.97 12.52 -1.28
C ALA A 20 -5.12 11.54 -2.45
N ALA A 21 -4.40 10.43 -2.37
CA ALA A 21 -4.41 9.33 -3.32
C ALA A 21 -4.16 8.01 -2.56
N SER A 22 -4.62 6.89 -3.12
CA SER A 22 -4.36 5.58 -2.54
C SER A 22 -2.90 5.16 -2.72
N LEU A 23 -2.39 4.32 -1.82
CA LEU A 23 -1.06 3.73 -1.97
C LEU A 23 -0.93 2.90 -3.26
N VAL A 24 -2.03 2.33 -3.74
CA VAL A 24 -2.08 1.58 -4.99
C VAL A 24 -1.98 2.51 -6.20
N ASP A 25 -2.74 3.61 -6.22
CA ASP A 25 -2.69 4.61 -7.29
C ASP A 25 -1.31 5.28 -7.38
N LEU A 26 -0.69 5.50 -6.22
CA LEU A 26 0.67 6.01 -6.12
C LEU A 26 1.75 5.02 -6.59
N GLY A 27 1.37 3.79 -6.95
CA GLY A 27 2.30 2.72 -7.36
C GLY A 27 3.14 2.19 -6.20
N MET A 28 2.74 2.46 -4.95
CA MET A 28 3.48 2.04 -3.76
C MET A 28 3.17 0.60 -3.33
N VAL A 29 2.14 -0.04 -3.88
CA VAL A 29 1.79 -1.44 -3.55
C VAL A 29 1.93 -2.31 -4.78
N ARG A 30 2.72 -3.39 -4.67
CA ARG A 30 2.95 -4.37 -5.73
C ARG A 30 2.89 -5.79 -5.18
N ASP A 31 2.79 -6.77 -6.09
CA ASP A 31 2.90 -8.20 -5.77
C ASP A 31 1.96 -8.64 -4.64
N VAL A 32 0.70 -8.21 -4.70
CA VAL A 32 -0.33 -8.61 -3.73
C VAL A 32 -0.73 -10.05 -4.00
N GLU A 33 -0.34 -10.95 -3.10
CA GLU A 33 -0.69 -12.37 -3.14
C GLU A 33 -1.68 -12.67 -2.01
N TYR A 34 -2.75 -13.39 -2.35
CA TYR A 34 -3.77 -13.83 -1.41
C TYR A 34 -3.78 -15.35 -1.34
N GLN A 35 -3.60 -15.89 -0.14
CA GLN A 35 -3.67 -17.31 0.14
C GLN A 35 -5.05 -17.65 0.72
N PRO A 36 -5.89 -18.42 0.00
CA PRO A 36 -7.24 -18.72 0.45
C PRO A 36 -7.30 -19.75 1.59
N GLU A 37 -6.24 -20.54 1.81
CA GLU A 37 -6.23 -21.60 2.82
C GLU A 37 -6.24 -21.07 4.25
N ASP A 38 -5.55 -19.95 4.49
CA ASP A 38 -5.42 -19.29 5.79
C ASP A 38 -5.88 -17.82 5.75
N GLN A 39 -6.43 -17.37 4.62
CA GLN A 39 -6.85 -15.99 4.37
C GLN A 39 -5.70 -14.98 4.52
N SER A 40 -4.46 -15.44 4.36
CA SER A 40 -3.29 -14.59 4.49
C SER A 40 -3.03 -13.78 3.22
N VAL A 41 -2.44 -12.60 3.42
CA VAL A 41 -2.07 -11.66 2.38
C VAL A 41 -0.59 -11.33 2.54
N THR A 42 0.13 -11.35 1.44
CA THR A 42 1.48 -10.78 1.33
C THR A 42 1.51 -9.72 0.27
N LEU A 43 2.31 -8.67 0.49
CA LEU A 43 2.47 -7.59 -0.49
C LEU A 43 3.88 -7.00 -0.42
N THR A 44 4.22 -6.24 -1.46
CA THR A 44 5.44 -5.44 -1.49
C THR A 44 5.07 -3.96 -1.43
N LEU A 45 5.58 -3.26 -0.42
CA LEU A 45 5.51 -1.81 -0.31
C LEU A 45 6.75 -1.20 -0.97
N VAL A 46 6.52 -0.48 -2.06
CA VAL A 46 7.53 0.19 -2.86
C VAL A 46 7.62 1.65 -2.45
N LEU A 47 8.81 2.09 -2.04
CA LEU A 47 9.04 3.44 -1.54
C LEU A 47 9.73 4.32 -2.60
N PRO A 48 9.31 5.59 -2.75
CA PRO A 48 9.97 6.51 -3.67
C PRO A 48 11.39 6.86 -3.22
N PHE A 49 11.61 6.93 -1.90
CA PHE A 49 12.88 7.29 -1.27
C PHE A 49 13.19 6.35 -0.10
N ALA A 50 14.43 5.85 -0.03
CA ALA A 50 14.89 5.02 1.07
C ALA A 50 14.94 5.76 2.42
N ASN A 51 15.08 7.10 2.37
CA ASN A 51 15.23 7.96 3.54
C ASN A 51 13.90 8.47 4.11
N ILE A 52 12.78 7.82 3.78
CA ILE A 52 11.49 8.09 4.44
C ILE A 52 11.63 7.81 5.93
N LEU A 53 11.08 8.72 6.74
CA LEU A 53 11.04 8.56 8.19
C LEU A 53 10.29 7.28 8.55
N GLU A 54 10.88 6.45 9.42
CA GLU A 54 10.35 5.12 9.74
C GLU A 54 8.90 5.15 10.20
N HIS A 55 8.50 6.16 10.98
CA HIS A 55 7.12 6.30 11.43
C HIS A 55 6.09 6.47 10.31
N VAL A 56 6.46 7.08 9.18
CA VAL A 56 5.56 7.21 8.01
C VAL A 56 5.39 5.86 7.34
N ARG A 57 6.49 5.10 7.21
CA ARG A 57 6.45 3.74 6.69
C ARG A 57 5.59 2.84 7.56
N ASP A 58 5.83 2.85 8.87
CA ASP A 58 5.10 2.03 9.83
C ASP A 58 3.61 2.39 9.85
N TYR A 59 3.27 3.68 9.71
CA TYR A 59 1.89 4.11 9.56
C TYR A 59 1.24 3.50 8.32
N MET A 60 1.89 3.55 7.15
CA MET A 60 1.34 2.96 5.92
C MET A 60 1.15 1.44 6.04
N VAL A 61 2.14 0.74 6.60
CA VAL A 61 2.06 -0.71 6.84
C VAL A 61 0.92 -1.04 7.80
N ASN A 62 0.77 -0.27 8.88
CA ASN A 62 -0.32 -0.46 9.83
C ASN A 62 -1.70 -0.16 9.21
N SER A 63 -1.80 0.85 8.34
CA SER A 63 -3.05 1.14 7.62
C SER A 63 -3.44 0.00 6.67
N LEU A 64 -2.48 -0.60 5.96
CA LEU A 64 -2.70 -1.81 5.15
C LEU A 64 -3.13 -2.99 6.01
N TYR A 65 -2.45 -3.22 7.14
CA TYR A 65 -2.79 -4.27 8.09
C TYR A 65 -4.24 -4.14 8.57
N LEU A 66 -4.64 -2.95 9.03
CA LEU A 66 -5.99 -2.70 9.52
C LEU A 66 -7.06 -2.85 8.43
N ALA A 67 -6.77 -2.41 7.20
CA ALA A 67 -7.68 -2.54 6.08
C ALA A 67 -7.92 -4.01 5.69
N ILE A 68 -6.84 -4.79 5.59
CA ILE A 68 -6.89 -6.23 5.28
C ILE A 68 -7.60 -6.99 6.40
N GLN A 69 -7.27 -6.68 7.65
CA GLN A 69 -7.92 -7.29 8.82
C GLN A 69 -9.42 -6.97 8.87
N GLY A 70 -9.80 -5.73 8.58
CA GLY A 70 -11.20 -5.31 8.53
C GLY A 70 -11.99 -6.02 7.42
N ALA A 71 -11.33 -6.42 6.34
CA ALA A 71 -11.90 -7.21 5.25
C ALA A 71 -11.90 -8.73 5.51
N GLY A 72 -11.36 -9.18 6.65
CA GLY A 72 -11.33 -10.59 7.05
C GLY A 72 -10.15 -11.38 6.48
N GLY A 73 -9.05 -10.72 6.11
CA GLY A 73 -7.77 -11.35 5.81
C GLY A 73 -6.72 -11.07 6.90
N GLU A 74 -5.54 -11.66 6.76
CA GLU A 74 -4.41 -11.42 7.66
C GLU A 74 -3.17 -11.00 6.86
N LEU A 75 -2.64 -9.80 7.10
CA LEU A 75 -1.40 -9.36 6.47
C LEU A 75 -0.21 -10.01 7.21
N VAL A 76 0.38 -11.05 6.61
CA VAL A 76 1.43 -11.86 7.26
C VAL A 76 2.85 -11.44 6.87
N SER A 77 3.02 -10.76 5.74
CA SER A 77 4.33 -10.27 5.29
C SER A 77 4.22 -9.03 4.43
N VAL A 78 5.12 -8.07 4.67
CA VAL A 78 5.33 -6.89 3.84
C VAL A 78 6.79 -6.82 3.44
N SER A 79 7.05 -6.99 2.15
CA SER A 79 8.37 -6.75 1.58
C SER A 79 8.56 -5.28 1.29
N LEU A 80 9.78 -4.76 1.44
CA LEU A 80 10.11 -3.39 1.07
C LEU A 80 10.93 -3.38 -0.22
N ALA A 81 10.53 -2.55 -1.16
CA ALA A 81 11.27 -2.28 -2.39
C ALA A 81 11.41 -0.77 -2.60
N GLN A 82 12.27 -0.39 -3.55
CA GLN A 82 12.43 1.00 -3.97
C GLN A 82 11.89 1.18 -5.39
N MET A 83 11.20 2.30 -5.63
CA MET A 83 10.71 2.65 -6.95
C MET A 83 11.88 2.90 -7.90
N THR A 84 11.71 2.46 -9.14
CA THR A 84 12.56 2.86 -10.26
C THR A 84 12.42 4.36 -10.53
N ASP A 85 13.33 4.93 -11.33
CA ASP A 85 13.27 6.36 -11.66
C ASP A 85 11.98 6.73 -12.41
N GLU A 86 11.48 5.85 -13.28
CA GLU A 86 10.23 6.07 -14.03
C GLU A 86 9.00 6.09 -13.09
N GLU A 87 8.90 5.10 -12.20
CA GLU A 87 7.83 5.04 -11.18
C GLU A 87 7.89 6.26 -10.26
N ARG A 88 9.10 6.68 -9.86
CA ARG A 88 9.29 7.84 -9.01
C ARG A 88 8.84 9.14 -9.69
N GLN A 89 9.05 9.30 -10.99
CA GLN A 89 8.56 10.49 -11.71
C GLN A 89 7.03 10.56 -11.68
N VAL A 90 6.36 9.44 -11.90
CA VAL A 90 4.88 9.34 -11.85
C VAL A 90 4.39 9.64 -10.44
N PHE A 91 5.04 9.06 -9.41
CA PHE A 91 4.75 9.36 -8.00
C PHE A 91 4.88 10.84 -7.68
N LEU A 92 5.98 11.49 -8.06
CA LEU A 92 6.24 12.90 -7.76
C LEU A 92 5.23 13.84 -8.42
N GLN A 93 4.75 13.49 -9.62
CA GLN A 93 3.70 14.25 -10.30
C GLN A 93 2.38 14.15 -9.52
N MET A 94 1.96 12.95 -9.16
CA MET A 94 0.73 12.74 -8.37
C MET A 94 0.82 13.33 -6.97
N GLU A 95 2.00 13.25 -6.33
CA GLU A 95 2.29 13.89 -5.05
C GLU A 95 2.03 15.39 -5.13
N GLN A 96 2.58 16.07 -6.14
CA GLN A 96 2.43 17.52 -6.30
C GLN A 96 0.97 17.93 -6.52
N GLU A 97 0.20 17.14 -7.28
CA GLU A 97 -1.21 17.43 -7.58
C GLU A 97 -2.15 17.16 -6.39
N ASN A 98 -1.85 16.12 -5.60
CA ASN A 98 -2.73 15.63 -4.54
C ASN A 98 -2.18 15.88 -3.13
N TRP A 99 -1.14 16.70 -2.97
CA TRP A 99 -0.59 17.03 -1.66
C TRP A 99 -1.67 17.66 -0.78
N ARG A 100 -1.91 17.08 0.40
CA ARG A 100 -2.87 17.63 1.37
C ARG A 100 -2.27 18.90 1.98
N GLN A 101 -2.80 20.05 1.55
CA GLN A 101 -2.41 21.40 2.03
C GLN A 101 -2.79 21.63 3.49
#